data_AF-A0A8J3MHQ1-F1
#
_entry.id   AF-A0A8J3MHQ1-F1
#
_cell.length_a   1.000
_cell.length_b   1.000
_cell.length_c   1.000
_cell.angle_alpha   90.00
_cell.angle_beta   90.00
_cell.angle_gamma   90.00
#
_symmetry.space_group_name_H-M   'P 1'
#
loop_
_entity.id
_entity.type
_entity.pdbx_description
1 polymer ?
#
loop_
_entity_poly.entity_id
_entity_poly.type
_entity_poly.pdbx_seq_one_letter_code
_entity_poly.pdbx_strand_id
1 'polypeptide(L)'
;MWLRDNCRCPACADPVSGQKLFGITDLPADLSIADVADDGCEVAVTFAPDGHVSRFPRGWLLAPVTADERTEAGKEFGAGLVEVAWEDFRQDRAGALDALLRRGFVLLRGVPVVEGAVLEAAAEFGYVRETNYGRLFDVRVEADATNLAFTGREITPHTDNPYRDPVPTVQLLHCLVNAADGGDSGLVDGFAAAAVLRAEEPEAFAVLTRTPVTFRYADADTDLSASRPLIGVDPAGRVCEIRFNNRSTQPLRAPHAEVSAFYAAYRTFAEIIARPQGRLDFRLEPGDCLVFDNTRMLHARTAFAEGGARHLQGCYADLDAVASRRAVLRRQAPLDQLADLFAGPGAADYLGEAVSQAAHMLQTASLAEAAGAPDALVAAALLHDVGHFVGEVGGGDLMAGVDNRHSHTGADWLAAWFPEPVTEPIRLHVAAKRYLCAVEPGYREQLSAASEYTLTVQGGPMTAAETAAFEARPGAADAVAVRRWDDAAKDPAAAVPEFGHFRPILARVLRR
;
A
#
# COMPACT_ATOMS: atom_id res chain seq x y z
N MET A 1 -6.68 29.67 0.44
CA MET A 1 -6.90 28.77 1.60
C MET A 1 -6.30 27.38 1.39
N TRP A 2 -6.86 26.50 0.55
CA TRP A 2 -6.44 25.09 0.43
C TRP A 2 -4.92 24.89 0.23
N LEU A 3 -4.29 25.63 -0.70
CA LEU A 3 -2.84 25.55 -0.92
C LEU A 3 -2.05 25.85 0.36
N ARG A 4 -2.36 26.97 1.04
CA ARG A 4 -1.68 27.40 2.28
C ARG A 4 -1.86 26.40 3.42
N ASP A 5 -3.06 25.80 3.54
CA ASP A 5 -3.38 24.77 4.53
C ASP A 5 -2.67 23.43 4.27
N ASN A 6 -2.18 23.21 3.04
CA ASN A 6 -1.45 22.01 2.65
C ASN A 6 0.05 22.26 2.41
N CYS A 7 0.58 23.39 2.86
CA CYS A 7 2.02 23.65 2.83
C CYS A 7 2.79 22.56 3.58
N ARG A 8 3.82 21.99 2.95
CA ARG A 8 4.68 20.92 3.51
C ARG A 8 6.04 21.42 3.98
N CYS A 9 6.26 22.73 4.06
CA CYS A 9 7.52 23.25 4.57
C CYS A 9 7.67 22.93 6.07
N PRO A 10 8.90 22.90 6.62
CA PRO A 10 9.14 22.53 8.02
C PRO A 10 8.45 23.41 9.07
N ALA A 11 8.00 24.62 8.69
CA ALA A 11 7.21 25.49 9.57
C ALA A 11 5.71 25.14 9.58
N CYS A 12 5.23 24.38 8.59
CA CYS A 12 3.83 24.04 8.40
C CYS A 12 3.53 22.56 8.66
N ALA A 13 4.49 21.68 8.41
CA ALA A 13 4.40 20.26 8.67
C ALA A 13 5.68 19.74 9.34
N ASP A 14 5.51 18.87 10.33
CA ASP A 14 6.64 18.19 10.96
C ASP A 14 7.37 17.31 9.93
N PRO A 15 8.70 17.47 9.74
CA PRO A 15 9.43 16.75 8.70
C PRO A 15 9.43 15.22 8.86
N VAL A 16 9.18 14.70 10.07
CA VAL A 16 9.27 13.26 10.36
C VAL A 16 7.90 12.58 10.27
N SER A 17 6.88 13.15 10.89
CA SER A 17 5.52 12.61 10.97
C SER A 17 4.62 13.09 9.83
N GLY A 18 4.95 14.22 9.19
CA GLY A 18 4.12 14.88 8.19
C GLY A 18 2.85 15.53 8.75
N GLN A 19 2.71 15.58 10.09
CA GLN A 19 1.58 16.20 10.76
C GLN A 19 1.64 17.73 10.64
N LYS A 20 0.48 18.37 10.48
CA LYS A 20 0.38 19.83 10.45
C LYS A 20 0.77 20.42 11.80
N LEU A 21 1.53 21.51 11.77
CA LEU A 21 2.00 22.23 12.96
C LEU A 21 1.09 23.40 13.37
N PHE A 22 -0.03 23.59 12.67
CA PHE A 22 -1.00 24.66 12.89
C PHE A 22 -2.43 24.13 12.68
N GLY A 23 -3.40 24.82 13.28
CA GLY A 23 -4.84 24.63 13.05
C GLY A 23 -5.38 25.58 11.98
N ILE A 24 -6.52 25.24 11.37
CA ILE A 24 -7.14 26.05 10.31
C ILE A 24 -7.44 27.50 10.76
N THR A 25 -7.67 27.72 12.06
CA THR A 25 -7.94 29.03 12.66
C THR A 25 -6.70 29.90 12.82
N ASP A 26 -5.51 29.32 12.70
CA ASP A 26 -4.24 30.07 12.72
C ASP A 26 -3.96 30.73 11.36
N LEU A 27 -4.66 30.29 10.31
CA LEU A 27 -4.58 30.86 8.98
C LEU A 27 -5.49 32.10 8.84
N PRO A 28 -5.03 33.20 8.23
CA PRO A 28 -5.87 34.37 7.99
C PRO A 28 -7.12 34.02 7.17
N ALA A 29 -8.29 34.45 7.61
CA ALA A 29 -9.56 34.17 6.93
C ALA A 29 -9.65 34.81 5.53
N ASP A 30 -8.95 35.92 5.32
CA ASP A 30 -8.85 36.69 4.09
C ASP A 30 -7.64 36.28 3.22
N LEU A 31 -7.09 35.08 3.43
CA LEU A 31 -5.97 34.54 2.66
C LEU A 31 -6.19 34.62 1.15
N SER A 32 -5.25 35.25 0.47
CA SER A 32 -5.20 35.37 -0.99
C SER A 32 -3.81 35.01 -1.52
N ILE A 33 -3.73 34.71 -2.82
CA ILE A 33 -2.47 34.51 -3.51
C ILE A 33 -1.95 35.88 -3.92
N ALA A 34 -0.75 36.23 -3.46
CA ALA A 34 -0.07 37.48 -3.78
C ALA A 34 0.78 37.34 -5.04
N ASP A 35 1.47 36.21 -5.21
CA ASP A 35 2.35 35.94 -6.36
C ASP A 35 2.47 34.43 -6.63
N VAL A 36 2.81 34.08 -7.87
CA VAL A 36 3.04 32.69 -8.31
C VAL A 36 4.24 32.62 -9.25
N ALA A 37 5.17 31.72 -8.97
CA ALA A 37 6.27 31.36 -9.86
C ALA A 37 6.20 29.86 -10.19
N ASP A 38 6.29 29.51 -11.47
CA ASP A 38 6.20 28.14 -11.99
C ASP A 38 7.41 27.91 -12.90
N ASP A 39 8.26 26.94 -12.56
CA ASP A 39 9.44 26.57 -13.34
C ASP A 39 9.21 25.33 -14.23
N GLY A 40 7.97 24.83 -14.26
CA GLY A 40 7.56 23.63 -14.98
C GLY A 40 7.63 22.34 -14.14
N CYS A 41 8.43 22.32 -13.07
CA CYS A 41 8.56 21.18 -12.15
C CYS A 41 7.89 21.47 -10.80
N GLU A 42 8.04 22.68 -10.30
CA GLU A 42 7.52 23.18 -9.03
C GLU A 42 6.73 24.47 -9.23
N VAL A 43 5.69 24.64 -8.42
CA VAL A 43 4.93 25.90 -8.31
C VAL A 43 5.16 26.49 -6.91
N ALA A 44 5.80 27.65 -6.87
CA ALA A 44 5.94 28.47 -5.67
C ALA A 44 4.80 29.50 -5.61
N VAL A 45 4.13 29.56 -4.46
CA VAL A 45 2.97 30.42 -4.22
C VAL A 45 3.24 31.29 -2.99
N THR A 46 3.20 32.61 -3.18
CA THR A 46 3.31 33.59 -2.10
C THR A 46 1.91 34.02 -1.64
N PHE A 47 1.65 34.01 -0.34
CA PHE A 47 0.35 34.33 0.23
C PHE A 47 0.32 35.72 0.90
N ALA A 48 -0.85 36.35 0.89
CA ALA A 48 -1.16 37.54 1.69
C ALA A 48 -2.32 37.23 2.66
N PRO A 49 -2.34 37.81 3.87
CA PRO A 49 -1.43 38.84 4.38
C PRO A 49 -0.15 38.33 5.04
N ASP A 50 0.03 37.02 5.24
CA ASP A 50 1.15 36.49 6.04
C ASP A 50 2.52 36.47 5.31
N GLY A 51 2.54 36.72 4.00
CA GLY A 51 3.77 36.74 3.20
C GLY A 51 4.41 35.35 3.04
N HIS A 52 3.73 34.28 3.46
CA HIS A 52 4.30 32.94 3.45
C HIS A 52 4.50 32.44 2.01
N VAL A 53 5.58 31.70 1.77
CA VAL A 53 5.83 31.06 0.46
C VAL A 53 5.74 29.56 0.62
N SER A 54 4.80 28.94 -0.10
CA SER A 54 4.69 27.49 -0.19
C SER A 54 5.15 27.00 -1.55
N ARG A 55 5.81 25.85 -1.57
CA ARG A 55 6.33 25.20 -2.77
C ARG A 55 5.64 23.86 -2.97
N PHE A 56 5.15 23.60 -4.17
CA PHE A 56 4.41 22.39 -4.50
C PHE A 56 4.96 21.75 -5.77
N PRO A 57 5.30 20.46 -5.75
CA PRO A 57 5.59 19.73 -6.97
C PRO A 57 4.38 19.80 -7.91
N ARG A 58 4.60 20.11 -9.19
CA ARG A 58 3.52 20.24 -10.19
C ARG A 58 2.68 18.96 -10.29
N GLY A 59 3.34 17.79 -10.24
CA GLY A 59 2.64 16.51 -10.24
C GLY A 59 1.74 16.28 -9.04
N TRP A 60 2.06 16.85 -7.87
CA TRP A 60 1.22 16.79 -6.68
C TRP A 60 -0.03 17.65 -6.83
N LEU A 61 0.09 18.84 -7.43
CA LEU A 61 -1.05 19.73 -7.72
C LEU A 61 -2.02 19.15 -8.75
N LEU A 62 -1.50 18.38 -9.71
CA LEU A 62 -2.28 17.77 -10.80
C LEU A 62 -2.72 16.33 -10.50
N ALA A 63 -2.37 15.78 -9.34
CA ALA A 63 -2.70 14.42 -8.98
C ALA A 63 -4.24 14.22 -8.96
N PRO A 64 -4.76 13.13 -9.55
CA PRO A 64 -6.19 12.86 -9.53
C PRO A 64 -6.68 12.59 -8.11
N VAL A 65 -7.95 12.93 -7.85
CA VAL A 65 -8.60 12.60 -6.58
C VAL A 65 -8.67 11.08 -6.43
N THR A 66 -8.04 10.56 -5.39
CA THR A 66 -8.13 9.14 -5.04
C THR A 66 -9.52 8.84 -4.46
N ALA A 67 -10.28 7.96 -5.11
CA ALA A 67 -11.56 7.50 -4.59
C ALA A 67 -11.37 6.66 -3.31
N ASP A 68 -12.36 6.68 -2.40
CA ASP A 68 -12.38 5.77 -1.26
C ASP A 68 -12.51 4.33 -1.79
N GLU A 69 -11.44 3.56 -1.62
CA GLU A 69 -11.35 2.17 -2.06
C GLU A 69 -12.31 1.24 -1.30
N ARG A 70 -13.05 1.71 -0.29
CA ARG A 70 -14.12 0.94 0.36
C ARG A 70 -15.44 0.98 -0.41
N THR A 71 -15.59 1.91 -1.36
CA THR A 71 -16.80 2.02 -2.18
C THR A 71 -16.83 1.00 -3.31
N GLU A 72 -17.95 0.90 -4.01
CA GLU A 72 -18.11 0.10 -5.23
C GLU A 72 -17.20 0.54 -6.40
N ALA A 73 -16.55 1.71 -6.30
CA ALA A 73 -15.67 2.23 -7.34
C ALA A 73 -14.43 1.34 -7.52
N GLY A 74 -14.19 0.88 -8.75
CA GLY A 74 -13.03 0.04 -9.09
C GLY A 74 -13.10 -1.38 -8.53
N LYS A 75 -14.25 -1.79 -7.99
CA LYS A 75 -14.48 -3.16 -7.54
C LYS A 75 -14.84 -4.06 -8.71
N GLU A 76 -14.36 -5.29 -8.66
CA GLU A 76 -14.61 -6.28 -9.69
C GLU A 76 -15.10 -7.59 -9.06
N PHE A 77 -15.97 -8.32 -9.75
CA PHE A 77 -16.38 -9.68 -9.36
C PHE A 77 -16.40 -10.54 -10.61
N GLY A 78 -15.49 -11.52 -10.67
CA GLY A 78 -15.30 -12.40 -11.81
C GLY A 78 -15.71 -13.84 -11.49
N ALA A 79 -15.81 -14.69 -12.51
CA ALA A 79 -16.32 -16.06 -12.40
C ALA A 79 -15.34 -17.07 -11.76
N GLY A 80 -14.27 -16.64 -11.07
CA GLY A 80 -13.23 -17.54 -10.56
C GLY A 80 -12.70 -17.14 -9.20
N LEU A 81 -12.20 -18.14 -8.47
CA LEU A 81 -11.50 -17.93 -7.21
C LEU A 81 -10.14 -17.27 -7.45
N VAL A 82 -9.75 -16.35 -6.56
CA VAL A 82 -8.37 -15.87 -6.48
C VAL A 82 -7.66 -16.73 -5.45
N GLU A 83 -6.76 -17.59 -5.91
CA GLU A 83 -6.06 -18.55 -5.08
C GLU A 83 -4.58 -18.20 -4.97
N VAL A 84 -4.03 -18.28 -3.76
CA VAL A 84 -2.62 -18.00 -3.49
C VAL A 84 -2.09 -19.07 -2.52
N ALA A 85 -0.94 -19.67 -2.82
CA ALA A 85 -0.31 -20.59 -1.89
C ALA A 85 0.14 -19.85 -0.61
N TRP A 86 0.01 -20.49 0.55
CA TRP A 86 0.39 -19.90 1.83
C TRP A 86 1.86 -19.48 1.88
N GLU A 87 2.75 -20.25 1.26
CA GLU A 87 4.17 -19.92 1.18
C GLU A 87 4.42 -18.67 0.35
N ASP A 88 3.80 -18.57 -0.82
CA ASP A 88 3.87 -17.39 -1.68
C ASP A 88 3.28 -16.16 -0.98
N PHE A 89 2.15 -16.32 -0.30
CA PHE A 89 1.54 -15.24 0.49
C PHE A 89 2.48 -14.73 1.58
N ARG A 90 3.20 -15.62 2.27
CA ARG A 90 4.18 -15.19 3.28
C ARG A 90 5.37 -14.47 2.67
N GLN A 91 5.80 -14.84 1.47
CA GLN A 91 6.92 -14.19 0.78
C GLN A 91 6.50 -12.85 0.15
N ASP A 92 5.44 -12.84 -0.65
CA ASP A 92 4.84 -11.67 -1.28
C ASP A 92 3.30 -11.72 -1.22
N ARG A 93 2.73 -10.93 -0.31
CA ARG A 93 1.28 -10.77 -0.14
C ARG A 93 0.69 -9.59 -0.89
N ALA A 94 1.48 -8.76 -1.58
CA ALA A 94 0.99 -7.51 -2.14
C ALA A 94 -0.16 -7.75 -3.13
N GLY A 95 -0.02 -8.77 -4.00
CA GLY A 95 -1.05 -9.19 -4.94
C GLY A 95 -2.31 -9.73 -4.27
N ALA A 96 -2.15 -10.54 -3.22
CA ALA A 96 -3.28 -11.11 -2.48
C ALA A 96 -4.11 -10.05 -1.74
N LEU A 97 -3.45 -9.07 -1.09
CA LEU A 97 -4.15 -7.98 -0.41
C LEU A 97 -4.82 -7.03 -1.39
N ASP A 98 -4.21 -6.81 -2.55
CA ASP A 98 -4.84 -6.07 -3.64
C ASP A 98 -6.08 -6.80 -4.19
N ALA A 99 -6.00 -8.12 -4.38
CA ALA A 99 -7.15 -8.92 -4.75
C ALA A 99 -8.25 -8.88 -3.69
N LEU A 100 -7.92 -8.98 -2.40
CA LEU A 100 -8.90 -8.83 -1.32
C LEU A 100 -9.62 -7.47 -1.41
N LEU A 101 -8.89 -6.38 -1.64
CA LEU A 101 -9.49 -5.05 -1.76
C LEU A 101 -10.28 -4.84 -3.05
N ARG A 102 -9.87 -5.41 -4.20
CA ARG A 102 -10.58 -5.23 -5.48
C ARG A 102 -11.71 -6.23 -5.71
N ARG A 103 -11.47 -7.50 -5.40
CA ARG A 103 -12.39 -8.63 -5.61
C ARG A 103 -13.28 -8.93 -4.40
N GLY A 104 -12.88 -8.47 -3.21
CA GLY A 104 -13.59 -8.71 -1.97
C GLY A 104 -13.20 -10.01 -1.27
N PHE A 105 -12.35 -10.85 -1.86
CA PHE A 105 -11.90 -12.10 -1.24
C PHE A 105 -10.58 -12.61 -1.84
N VAL A 106 -9.93 -13.52 -1.11
CA VAL A 106 -8.81 -14.35 -1.56
C VAL A 106 -8.87 -15.70 -0.82
N LEU A 107 -8.47 -16.78 -1.50
CA LEU A 107 -8.36 -18.11 -0.93
C LEU A 107 -6.88 -18.48 -0.76
N LEU A 108 -6.45 -18.67 0.48
CA LEU A 108 -5.09 -19.12 0.78
C LEU A 108 -5.06 -20.65 0.81
N ARG A 109 -4.20 -21.26 0.00
CA ARG A 109 -4.04 -22.71 -0.10
C ARG A 109 -2.86 -23.19 0.75
N GLY A 110 -3.02 -24.29 1.49
CA GLY A 110 -1.91 -24.90 2.24
C GLY A 110 -1.49 -24.15 3.50
N VAL A 111 -2.42 -23.43 4.15
CA VAL A 111 -2.25 -22.95 5.53
C VAL A 111 -2.09 -24.17 6.46
N PRO A 112 -1.19 -24.14 7.47
CA PRO A 112 -0.98 -25.29 8.34
C PRO A 112 -2.27 -25.75 9.03
N VAL A 113 -2.57 -27.06 8.93
CA VAL A 113 -3.77 -27.68 9.51
C VAL A 113 -3.60 -27.90 11.02
N VAL A 114 -3.46 -26.81 11.76
CA VAL A 114 -3.32 -26.77 13.22
C VAL A 114 -4.21 -25.68 13.81
N GLU A 115 -4.66 -25.87 15.03
CA GLU A 115 -5.50 -24.88 15.71
C GLU A 115 -4.77 -23.55 15.86
N GLY A 116 -5.46 -22.45 15.57
CA GLY A 116 -4.93 -21.09 15.68
C GLY A 116 -4.20 -20.56 14.44
N ALA A 117 -3.94 -21.37 13.41
CA ALA A 117 -3.26 -20.93 12.19
C ALA A 117 -3.98 -19.77 11.46
N VAL A 118 -5.30 -19.66 11.62
CA VAL A 118 -6.08 -18.52 11.08
C VAL A 118 -5.68 -17.17 11.70
N LEU A 119 -5.20 -17.18 12.95
CA LEU A 119 -4.70 -15.98 13.63
C LEU A 119 -3.34 -15.56 13.06
N GLU A 120 -2.50 -16.53 12.67
CA GLU A 120 -1.24 -16.27 11.97
C GLU A 120 -1.51 -15.66 10.60
N ALA A 121 -2.46 -16.19 9.83
CA ALA A 121 -2.88 -15.63 8.56
C ALA A 121 -3.35 -14.17 8.69
N ALA A 122 -4.15 -13.85 9.71
CA ALA A 122 -4.57 -12.47 9.98
C ALA A 122 -3.39 -11.54 10.35
N ALA A 123 -2.41 -12.05 11.11
CA ALA A 123 -1.24 -11.28 11.54
C ALA A 123 -0.31 -10.88 10.38
N GLU A 124 -0.36 -11.59 9.25
CA GLU A 124 0.42 -11.24 8.07
C GLU A 124 -0.01 -9.90 7.43
N PHE A 125 -1.24 -9.44 7.67
CA PHE A 125 -1.73 -8.19 7.08
C PHE A 125 -2.33 -7.20 8.07
N GLY A 126 -2.66 -7.62 9.29
CA GLY A 126 -3.27 -6.71 10.25
C GLY A 126 -3.37 -7.29 11.64
N TYR A 127 -4.46 -6.90 12.31
CA TYR A 127 -4.74 -7.25 13.68
C TYR A 127 -6.07 -7.99 13.75
N VAL A 128 -6.13 -8.99 14.63
CA VAL A 128 -7.37 -9.71 14.91
C VAL A 128 -8.30 -8.82 15.71
N ARG A 129 -9.54 -8.67 15.26
CA ARG A 129 -10.62 -8.07 16.02
C ARG A 129 -11.16 -9.10 17.01
N GLU A 130 -10.84 -8.90 18.28
CA GLU A 130 -11.41 -9.68 19.37
C GLU A 130 -12.89 -9.33 19.60
N THR A 131 -13.69 -10.34 19.90
CA THR A 131 -15.14 -10.22 20.13
C THR A 131 -15.55 -11.01 21.38
N ASN A 132 -16.84 -11.05 21.73
CA ASN A 132 -17.33 -11.96 22.77
C ASN A 132 -17.17 -13.45 22.41
N TYR A 133 -16.93 -13.77 21.13
CA TYR A 133 -16.53 -15.12 20.72
C TYR A 133 -15.04 -15.40 20.93
N GLY A 134 -14.28 -14.43 21.47
CA GLY A 134 -12.83 -14.46 21.60
C GLY A 134 -12.11 -13.92 20.37
N ARG A 135 -10.80 -14.19 20.31
CA ARG A 135 -9.93 -13.92 19.14
C ARG A 135 -10.16 -14.90 17.99
N LEU A 136 -10.72 -16.07 18.31
CA LEU A 136 -10.90 -17.24 17.46
C LEU A 136 -12.23 -17.89 17.83
N PHE A 137 -12.97 -18.40 16.85
CA PHE A 137 -14.17 -19.19 17.09
C PHE A 137 -14.21 -20.45 16.23
N ASP A 138 -14.79 -21.52 16.76
CA ASP A 138 -14.94 -22.80 16.08
C ASP A 138 -16.31 -22.91 15.38
N VAL A 139 -16.30 -23.35 14.13
CA VAL A 139 -17.50 -23.74 13.37
C VAL A 139 -17.42 -25.24 13.11
N ARG A 140 -18.08 -26.00 13.98
CA ARG A 140 -18.09 -27.47 13.93
C ARG A 140 -19.44 -27.98 13.43
N VAL A 141 -19.43 -29.07 12.69
CA VAL A 141 -20.63 -29.86 12.44
C VAL A 141 -20.35 -31.23 13.02
N GLU A 142 -21.01 -31.50 14.13
CA GLU A 142 -21.01 -32.79 14.82
C GLU A 142 -22.42 -33.38 14.73
N ALA A 143 -22.55 -34.70 14.81
CA ALA A 143 -23.83 -35.39 14.62
C ALA A 143 -24.94 -34.95 15.62
N ASP A 144 -24.57 -34.30 16.75
CA ASP A 144 -25.47 -34.00 17.87
C ASP A 144 -25.45 -32.51 18.36
N ALA A 145 -25.30 -31.51 17.47
CA ALA A 145 -25.18 -30.10 17.89
C ALA A 145 -26.52 -29.33 18.09
N THR A 146 -26.58 -28.49 19.13
CA THR A 146 -27.76 -27.71 19.59
C THR A 146 -27.92 -26.30 18.98
N ASN A 147 -26.97 -25.81 18.16
CA ASN A 147 -27.02 -24.47 17.54
C ASN A 147 -27.13 -24.58 16.01
N LEU A 148 -27.99 -23.78 15.37
CA LEU A 148 -28.29 -23.85 13.92
C LEU A 148 -27.07 -23.63 13.00
N ALA A 149 -26.09 -22.81 13.38
CA ALA A 149 -24.83 -22.69 12.64
C ALA A 149 -24.02 -24.02 12.62
N PHE A 150 -24.27 -24.86 13.63
CA PHE A 150 -23.71 -26.18 13.85
C PHE A 150 -24.68 -27.31 13.40
N THR A 151 -25.82 -26.97 12.78
CA THR A 151 -26.73 -27.95 12.16
C THR A 151 -26.41 -28.17 10.69
N GLY A 152 -26.84 -29.31 10.14
CA GLY A 152 -26.65 -29.68 8.73
C GLY A 152 -27.37 -28.82 7.67
N ARG A 153 -28.13 -27.79 8.08
CA ARG A 153 -29.01 -26.99 7.21
C ARG A 153 -28.24 -25.99 6.35
N GLU A 154 -28.83 -25.60 5.21
CA GLU A 154 -28.31 -24.53 4.37
C GLU A 154 -28.24 -23.21 5.15
N ILE A 155 -27.15 -22.46 4.93
CA ILE A 155 -27.01 -21.09 5.40
C ILE A 155 -27.11 -20.19 4.17
N THR A 156 -28.20 -19.42 4.10
CA THR A 156 -28.42 -18.44 3.03
C THR A 156 -27.34 -17.34 3.03
N PRO A 157 -27.04 -16.71 1.88
CA PRO A 157 -26.07 -15.61 1.81
C PRO A 157 -26.34 -14.53 2.85
N HIS A 158 -25.31 -14.18 3.62
CA HIS A 158 -25.38 -13.16 4.66
C HIS A 158 -24.02 -12.50 4.91
N THR A 159 -24.06 -11.34 5.56
CA THR A 159 -22.89 -10.72 6.20
C THR A 159 -22.89 -11.03 7.69
N ASP A 160 -21.71 -11.14 8.27
CA ASP A 160 -21.56 -11.42 9.70
C ASP A 160 -21.71 -10.17 10.55
N ASN A 161 -22.31 -10.38 11.71
CA ASN A 161 -22.36 -9.41 12.81
C ASN A 161 -22.88 -8.02 12.44
N PRO A 162 -23.98 -7.86 11.65
CA PRO A 162 -24.51 -6.54 11.32
C PRO A 162 -25.07 -5.78 12.54
N TYR A 163 -25.19 -6.46 13.69
CA TYR A 163 -25.51 -5.91 15.01
C TYR A 163 -24.33 -5.23 15.72
N ARG A 164 -23.12 -5.24 15.13
CA ARG A 164 -21.95 -4.48 15.62
C ARG A 164 -21.76 -3.19 14.84
N ASP A 165 -21.26 -2.18 15.53
CA ASP A 165 -20.90 -0.90 14.96
C ASP A 165 -19.64 -0.33 15.64
N PRO A 166 -18.48 -0.30 14.96
CA PRO A 166 -18.29 -0.74 13.57
C PRO A 166 -18.47 -2.26 13.38
N VAL A 167 -18.95 -2.66 12.20
CA VAL A 167 -19.04 -4.07 11.80
C VAL A 167 -17.63 -4.62 11.57
N PRO A 168 -17.33 -5.90 11.91
CA PRO A 168 -16.09 -6.51 11.50
C PRO A 168 -15.95 -6.49 9.97
N THR A 169 -14.90 -5.89 9.44
CA THR A 169 -14.82 -5.63 8.00
C THR A 169 -14.14 -6.75 7.22
N VAL A 170 -13.30 -7.56 7.87
CA VAL A 170 -12.71 -8.77 7.26
C VAL A 170 -13.07 -9.99 8.11
N GLN A 171 -13.42 -11.08 7.44
CA GLN A 171 -13.59 -12.39 8.05
C GLN A 171 -12.63 -13.39 7.43
N LEU A 172 -12.08 -14.27 8.27
CA LEU A 172 -11.26 -15.40 7.86
C LEU A 172 -11.95 -16.70 8.28
N LEU A 173 -11.92 -17.71 7.42
CA LEU A 173 -12.41 -19.06 7.69
C LEU A 173 -11.38 -20.08 7.20
N HIS A 174 -10.70 -20.73 8.15
CA HIS A 174 -9.68 -21.73 7.89
C HIS A 174 -10.22 -23.14 8.12
N CYS A 175 -10.03 -24.03 7.15
CA CYS A 175 -10.50 -25.40 7.21
C CYS A 175 -9.49 -26.33 7.86
N LEU A 176 -9.88 -26.96 8.96
CA LEU A 176 -9.07 -27.98 9.65
C LEU A 176 -9.51 -29.39 9.28
N VAL A 177 -10.83 -29.60 9.18
CA VAL A 177 -11.42 -30.90 8.83
C VAL A 177 -12.58 -30.65 7.88
N ASN A 178 -12.62 -31.38 6.76
CA ASN A 178 -13.79 -31.43 5.89
C ASN A 178 -14.00 -32.85 5.31
N ALA A 179 -14.58 -33.71 6.12
CA ALA A 179 -14.90 -35.11 5.78
C ALA A 179 -16.40 -35.32 5.51
N ALA A 180 -17.16 -34.25 5.30
CA ALA A 180 -18.60 -34.32 5.01
C ALA A 180 -18.86 -34.15 3.51
N ASP A 181 -19.96 -34.72 3.04
CA ASP A 181 -20.50 -34.48 1.70
C ASP A 181 -21.43 -33.26 1.73
N GLY A 182 -21.35 -32.39 0.72
CA GLY A 182 -22.00 -31.07 0.75
C GLY A 182 -21.29 -30.07 1.68
N GLY A 183 -21.99 -29.03 2.11
CA GLY A 183 -21.38 -27.98 2.95
C GLY A 183 -20.41 -27.06 2.19
N ASP A 184 -20.54 -27.01 0.86
CA ASP A 184 -19.79 -26.12 -0.01
C ASP A 184 -20.04 -24.67 0.40
N SER A 185 -18.97 -23.88 0.38
CA SER A 185 -19.02 -22.46 0.68
C SER A 185 -19.50 -21.71 -0.55
N GLY A 186 -20.27 -20.65 -0.33
CA GLY A 186 -20.75 -19.77 -1.40
C GLY A 186 -20.37 -18.32 -1.11
N LEU A 187 -20.03 -17.56 -2.15
CA LEU A 187 -19.84 -16.12 -2.08
C LEU A 187 -20.75 -15.40 -3.07
N VAL A 188 -21.33 -14.27 -2.63
CA VAL A 188 -22.11 -13.36 -3.47
C VAL A 188 -21.60 -11.94 -3.24
N ASP A 189 -21.32 -11.22 -4.32
CA ASP A 189 -20.93 -9.81 -4.24
C ASP A 189 -22.15 -8.92 -3.99
N GLY A 190 -22.29 -8.43 -2.75
CA GLY A 190 -23.39 -7.58 -2.34
C GLY A 190 -23.38 -6.21 -3.03
N PHE A 191 -22.22 -5.70 -3.47
CA PHE A 191 -22.15 -4.44 -4.23
C PHE A 191 -22.70 -4.64 -5.63
N ALA A 192 -22.33 -5.74 -6.29
CA ALA A 192 -22.89 -6.09 -7.60
C ALA A 192 -24.41 -6.29 -7.51
N ALA A 193 -24.90 -7.00 -6.48
CA ALA A 193 -26.34 -7.16 -6.24
C ALA A 193 -27.04 -5.81 -6.00
N ALA A 194 -26.42 -4.90 -5.24
CA ALA A 194 -26.96 -3.56 -4.99
C ALA A 194 -26.98 -2.70 -6.26
N ALA A 195 -25.97 -2.83 -7.12
CA ALA A 195 -25.93 -2.16 -8.42
C ALA A 195 -27.04 -2.66 -9.37
N VAL A 196 -27.31 -3.97 -9.37
CA VAL A 196 -28.45 -4.57 -10.09
C VAL A 196 -29.77 -4.01 -9.55
N LEU A 197 -29.96 -3.99 -8.22
CA LEU A 197 -31.17 -3.41 -7.61
C LEU A 197 -31.33 -1.94 -8.00
N ARG A 198 -30.26 -1.15 -7.97
CA ARG A 198 -30.28 0.27 -8.37
C ARG A 198 -30.69 0.46 -9.83
N ALA A 199 -30.31 -0.46 -10.72
CA ALA A 199 -30.63 -0.40 -12.14
C ALA A 199 -32.04 -0.92 -12.47
N GLU A 200 -32.45 -2.03 -11.85
CA GLU A 200 -33.74 -2.67 -12.10
C GLU A 200 -34.89 -1.98 -11.35
N GLU A 201 -34.67 -1.60 -10.08
CA GLU A 201 -35.70 -1.12 -9.15
C GLU A 201 -35.15 0.05 -8.28
N PRO A 202 -34.95 1.26 -8.86
CA PRO A 202 -34.28 2.37 -8.18
C PRO A 202 -35.00 2.85 -6.91
N GLU A 203 -36.34 2.77 -6.86
CA GLU A 203 -37.11 3.10 -5.66
C GLU A 203 -36.88 2.07 -4.54
N ALA A 204 -36.77 0.79 -4.86
CA ALA A 204 -36.41 -0.25 -3.88
C ALA A 204 -34.99 0.00 -3.33
N PHE A 205 -34.03 0.34 -4.19
CA PHE A 205 -32.69 0.75 -3.76
C PHE A 205 -32.73 1.98 -2.82
N ALA A 206 -33.53 3.00 -3.15
CA ALA A 206 -33.69 4.18 -2.30
C ALA A 206 -34.28 3.83 -0.92
N VAL A 207 -35.25 2.92 -0.86
CA VAL A 207 -35.84 2.43 0.40
C VAL A 207 -34.77 1.72 1.25
N LEU A 208 -33.98 0.82 0.65
CA LEU A 208 -33.00 0.01 1.39
C LEU A 208 -31.76 0.79 1.82
N THR A 209 -31.47 1.94 1.20
CA THR A 209 -30.38 2.85 1.59
C THR A 209 -30.78 3.84 2.67
N ARG A 210 -32.08 4.17 2.79
CA ARG A 210 -32.59 5.19 3.74
C ARG A 210 -33.25 4.62 4.98
N THR A 211 -33.75 3.38 4.94
CA THR A 211 -34.48 2.76 6.05
C THR A 211 -33.50 2.08 7.02
N PRO A 212 -33.33 2.57 8.26
CA PRO A 212 -32.51 1.88 9.24
C PRO A 212 -33.19 0.60 9.71
N VAL A 213 -32.43 -0.51 9.69
CA VAL A 213 -32.86 -1.80 10.21
C VAL A 213 -32.07 -2.08 11.48
N THR A 214 -32.77 -2.39 12.57
CA THR A 214 -32.12 -2.82 13.82
C THR A 214 -31.73 -4.28 13.71
N PHE A 215 -30.45 -4.58 13.92
CA PHE A 215 -29.93 -5.92 14.13
C PHE A 215 -29.60 -6.10 15.60
N ARG A 216 -29.85 -7.28 16.17
CA ARG A 216 -29.51 -7.60 17.56
C ARG A 216 -29.01 -9.03 17.69
N TYR A 217 -28.03 -9.19 18.56
CA TYR A 217 -27.58 -10.47 19.10
C TYR A 217 -27.59 -10.36 20.62
N ALA A 218 -28.11 -11.37 21.31
CA ALA A 218 -28.08 -11.41 22.76
C ALA A 218 -27.90 -12.84 23.27
N ASP A 219 -27.04 -13.01 24.27
CA ASP A 219 -26.84 -14.23 25.06
C ASP A 219 -26.81 -13.88 26.57
N ALA A 220 -26.27 -14.75 27.42
CA ALA A 220 -26.21 -14.53 28.86
C ALA A 220 -25.25 -13.40 29.29
N ASP A 221 -24.19 -13.16 28.51
CA ASP A 221 -23.07 -12.29 28.88
C ASP A 221 -22.88 -11.13 27.88
N THR A 222 -23.61 -11.12 26.76
CA THR A 222 -23.47 -10.17 25.67
C THR A 222 -24.84 -9.75 25.12
N ASP A 223 -25.05 -8.45 24.94
CA ASP A 223 -26.21 -7.88 24.21
C ASP A 223 -25.71 -6.77 23.28
N LEU A 224 -25.79 -7.02 21.97
CA LEU A 224 -25.27 -6.14 20.92
C LEU A 224 -26.40 -5.74 19.99
N SER A 225 -26.48 -4.45 19.65
CA SER A 225 -27.42 -3.97 18.66
C SER A 225 -26.86 -2.82 17.84
N ALA A 226 -27.23 -2.77 16.57
CA ALA A 226 -26.93 -1.66 15.67
C ALA A 226 -28.12 -1.39 14.76
N SER A 227 -28.41 -0.11 14.50
CA SER A 227 -29.45 0.30 13.55
C SER A 227 -28.82 0.97 12.34
N ARG A 228 -28.89 0.27 11.20
CA ARG A 228 -28.19 0.63 9.97
C ARG A 228 -29.01 0.18 8.75
N PRO A 229 -28.92 0.87 7.60
CA PRO A 229 -29.57 0.41 6.38
C PRO A 229 -28.98 -0.93 5.90
N LEU A 230 -29.73 -1.65 5.06
CA LEU A 230 -29.22 -2.87 4.43
C LEU A 230 -28.10 -2.55 3.42
N ILE A 231 -28.20 -1.39 2.76
CA ILE A 231 -27.23 -0.88 1.80
C ILE A 231 -26.70 0.46 2.31
N GLY A 232 -25.45 0.49 2.76
CA GLY A 232 -24.75 1.72 3.12
C GLY A 232 -24.22 2.42 1.87
N VAL A 233 -24.38 3.74 1.82
CA VAL A 233 -23.80 4.59 0.77
C VAL A 233 -22.95 5.71 1.38
N ASP A 234 -21.91 6.11 0.66
CA ASP A 234 -21.09 7.26 1.01
C ASP A 234 -21.83 8.59 0.72
N PRO A 235 -21.26 9.76 1.08
CA PRO A 235 -21.88 11.05 0.79
C PRO A 235 -22.11 11.36 -0.70
N ALA A 236 -21.43 10.64 -1.60
CA ALA A 236 -21.63 10.74 -3.05
C ALA A 236 -22.67 9.74 -3.60
N GLY A 237 -23.29 8.92 -2.73
CA GLY A 237 -24.28 7.92 -3.09
C GLY A 237 -23.71 6.61 -3.63
N ARG A 238 -22.39 6.40 -3.51
CA ARG A 238 -21.72 5.15 -3.90
C ARG A 238 -21.92 4.11 -2.82
N VAL A 239 -22.25 2.87 -3.19
CA VAL A 239 -22.37 1.77 -2.23
C VAL A 239 -21.02 1.54 -1.54
N CYS A 240 -21.01 1.44 -0.22
CA CYS A 240 -19.80 1.22 0.57
C CYS A 240 -19.93 0.13 1.63
N GLU A 241 -21.13 -0.40 1.83
CA GLU A 241 -21.38 -1.42 2.85
C GLU A 241 -22.69 -2.17 2.58
N ILE A 242 -22.73 -3.46 2.89
CA ILE A 242 -23.92 -4.30 2.88
C ILE A 242 -24.08 -4.91 4.27
N ARG A 243 -25.28 -4.78 4.85
CA ARG A 243 -25.67 -5.50 6.07
C ARG A 243 -26.89 -6.35 5.77
N PHE A 244 -26.69 -7.65 5.67
CA PHE A 244 -27.76 -8.57 5.28
C PHE A 244 -27.67 -9.84 6.11
N ASN A 245 -28.45 -9.95 7.19
CA ASN A 245 -28.52 -11.16 8.00
C ASN A 245 -29.88 -11.29 8.69
N ASN A 246 -30.79 -12.03 8.05
CA ASN A 246 -32.16 -12.23 8.50
C ASN A 246 -32.28 -12.77 9.94
N ARG A 247 -31.31 -13.56 10.40
CA ARG A 247 -31.32 -14.19 11.74
C ARG A 247 -31.17 -13.20 12.89
N SER A 248 -30.56 -12.05 12.61
CA SER A 248 -30.32 -11.00 13.61
C SER A 248 -31.23 -9.78 13.45
N THR A 249 -31.99 -9.70 12.35
CA THR A 249 -32.92 -8.61 12.09
C THR A 249 -34.03 -8.55 13.13
N GLN A 250 -34.26 -7.38 13.70
CA GLN A 250 -35.37 -7.11 14.62
C GLN A 250 -36.59 -6.56 13.87
N PRO A 251 -37.79 -6.59 14.47
CA PRO A 251 -38.99 -6.03 13.85
C PRO A 251 -38.81 -4.55 13.49
N LEU A 252 -39.07 -4.20 12.22
CA LEU A 252 -39.07 -2.81 11.77
C LEU A 252 -40.26 -2.06 12.40
N ARG A 253 -39.97 -1.00 13.16
CA ARG A 253 -40.98 -0.14 13.79
C ARG A 253 -41.13 1.17 13.02
N ALA A 254 -42.08 1.20 12.09
CA ALA A 254 -42.39 2.35 11.24
C ALA A 254 -43.88 2.36 10.85
N PRO A 255 -44.43 3.45 10.27
CA PRO A 255 -45.77 3.45 9.68
C PRO A 255 -45.98 2.30 8.68
N HIS A 256 -47.22 1.80 8.59
CA HIS A 256 -47.55 0.63 7.75
C HIS A 256 -47.05 0.76 6.31
N ALA A 257 -47.21 1.93 5.69
CA ALA A 257 -46.77 2.16 4.31
C ALA A 257 -45.26 1.99 4.13
N GLU A 258 -44.46 2.49 5.07
CA GLU A 258 -43.00 2.34 5.06
C GLU A 258 -42.58 0.89 5.31
N VAL A 259 -43.26 0.19 6.22
CA VAL A 259 -43.04 -1.25 6.45
C VAL A 259 -43.34 -2.05 5.19
N SER A 260 -44.49 -1.80 4.53
CA SER A 260 -44.83 -2.48 3.28
C SER A 260 -43.81 -2.22 2.17
N ALA A 261 -43.39 -0.97 1.98
CA ALA A 261 -42.38 -0.61 0.99
C ALA A 261 -41.02 -1.26 1.29
N PHE A 262 -40.61 -1.27 2.56
CA PHE A 262 -39.38 -1.93 2.99
C PHE A 262 -39.41 -3.43 2.69
N TYR A 263 -40.47 -4.15 3.08
CA TYR A 263 -40.53 -5.59 2.86
C TYR A 263 -40.60 -5.96 1.36
N ALA A 264 -41.25 -5.15 0.53
CA ALA A 264 -41.22 -5.32 -0.92
C ALA A 264 -39.79 -5.16 -1.46
N ALA A 265 -39.10 -4.09 -1.10
CA ALA A 265 -37.72 -3.83 -1.52
C ALA A 265 -36.73 -4.88 -1.00
N TYR A 266 -36.87 -5.26 0.28
CA TYR A 266 -36.05 -6.28 0.92
C TYR A 266 -36.18 -7.63 0.22
N ARG A 267 -37.42 -8.02 -0.15
CA ARG A 267 -37.67 -9.24 -0.91
C ARG A 267 -37.01 -9.19 -2.29
N THR A 268 -37.19 -8.10 -3.04
CA THR A 268 -36.54 -7.93 -4.36
C THR A 268 -35.02 -8.07 -4.25
N PHE A 269 -34.40 -7.44 -3.24
CA PHE A 269 -32.97 -7.54 -3.03
C PHE A 269 -32.51 -8.96 -2.67
N ALA A 270 -33.27 -9.66 -1.81
CA ALA A 270 -33.02 -11.05 -1.48
C ALA A 270 -33.13 -11.97 -2.72
N GLU A 271 -34.09 -11.72 -3.62
CA GLU A 271 -34.24 -12.45 -4.87
C GLU A 271 -33.07 -12.21 -5.84
N ILE A 272 -32.53 -10.98 -5.89
CA ILE A 272 -31.31 -10.66 -6.66
C ILE A 272 -30.10 -11.42 -6.09
N ILE A 273 -29.91 -11.39 -4.76
CA ILE A 273 -28.81 -12.09 -4.06
C ILE A 273 -28.87 -13.62 -4.32
N ALA A 274 -30.07 -14.18 -4.41
CA ALA A 274 -30.28 -15.61 -4.62
C ALA A 274 -30.07 -16.07 -6.07
N ARG A 275 -29.84 -15.15 -7.04
CA ARG A 275 -29.63 -15.52 -8.45
C ARG A 275 -28.37 -16.38 -8.61
N PRO A 276 -28.45 -17.58 -9.22
CA PRO A 276 -27.30 -18.47 -9.37
C PRO A 276 -26.11 -17.84 -10.12
N GLN A 277 -26.38 -16.93 -11.06
CA GLN A 277 -25.35 -16.28 -11.89
C GLN A 277 -24.42 -15.36 -11.09
N GLY A 278 -24.86 -14.88 -9.93
CA GLY A 278 -24.08 -14.00 -9.05
C GLY A 278 -23.36 -14.74 -7.91
N ARG A 279 -23.43 -16.07 -7.89
CA ARG A 279 -22.91 -16.90 -6.80
C ARG A 279 -21.68 -17.69 -7.24
N LEU A 280 -20.65 -17.67 -6.41
CA LEU A 280 -19.44 -18.48 -6.56
C LEU A 280 -19.47 -19.57 -5.50
N ASP A 281 -19.68 -20.82 -5.91
CA ASP A 281 -19.67 -21.99 -5.02
C ASP A 281 -18.36 -22.76 -5.12
N PHE A 282 -17.82 -23.18 -3.97
CA PHE A 282 -16.55 -23.90 -3.88
C PHE A 282 -16.44 -24.69 -2.57
N ARG A 283 -15.61 -25.74 -2.59
CA ARG A 283 -15.30 -26.56 -1.42
C ARG A 283 -14.00 -26.07 -0.77
N LEU A 284 -14.00 -26.01 0.56
CA LEU A 284 -12.80 -25.74 1.36
C LEU A 284 -12.20 -27.07 1.82
N GLU A 285 -11.02 -27.41 1.34
CA GLU A 285 -10.22 -28.54 1.77
C GLU A 285 -9.40 -28.20 3.03
N PRO A 286 -9.00 -29.18 3.84
CA PRO A 286 -8.09 -28.94 4.96
C PRO A 286 -6.84 -28.16 4.53
N GLY A 287 -6.56 -27.06 5.22
CA GLY A 287 -5.49 -26.12 4.90
C GLY A 287 -5.92 -24.96 3.99
N ASP A 288 -7.15 -24.93 3.51
CA ASP A 288 -7.70 -23.75 2.84
C ASP A 288 -8.14 -22.70 3.87
N CYS A 289 -7.73 -21.45 3.66
CA CYS A 289 -8.20 -20.30 4.44
C CYS A 289 -8.82 -19.24 3.52
N LEU A 290 -10.14 -19.09 3.61
CA LEU A 290 -10.85 -18.02 2.91
C LEU A 290 -10.71 -16.71 3.71
N VAL A 291 -10.29 -15.64 3.05
CA VAL A 291 -10.24 -14.29 3.61
C VAL A 291 -11.14 -13.39 2.77
N PHE A 292 -12.07 -12.68 3.37
CA PHE A 292 -13.03 -11.87 2.62
C PHE A 292 -13.49 -10.60 3.34
N ASP A 293 -13.86 -9.61 2.53
CA ASP A 293 -14.46 -8.34 2.94
C ASP A 293 -15.91 -8.57 3.38
N ASN A 294 -16.15 -8.58 4.69
CA ASN A 294 -17.46 -8.80 5.30
C ASN A 294 -18.38 -7.56 5.20
N THR A 295 -17.89 -6.42 4.70
CA THR A 295 -18.73 -5.25 4.36
C THR A 295 -19.32 -5.33 2.96
N ARG A 296 -18.81 -6.24 2.12
CA ARG A 296 -19.22 -6.40 0.71
C ARG A 296 -19.73 -7.81 0.41
N MET A 297 -18.96 -8.82 0.77
CA MET A 297 -19.20 -10.20 0.39
C MET A 297 -20.20 -10.83 1.34
N LEU A 298 -21.31 -11.31 0.78
CA LEU A 298 -22.17 -12.24 1.48
C LEU A 298 -21.60 -13.64 1.32
N HIS A 299 -21.63 -14.41 2.40
CA HIS A 299 -21.18 -15.79 2.39
C HIS A 299 -22.32 -16.73 2.77
N ALA A 300 -22.28 -17.94 2.21
CA ALA A 300 -23.30 -18.95 2.31
C ALA A 300 -22.65 -20.33 2.49
N ARG A 301 -23.48 -21.31 2.84
CA ARG A 301 -23.08 -22.71 2.89
C ARG A 301 -24.22 -23.59 2.41
N THR A 302 -23.96 -24.51 1.49
CA THR A 302 -24.95 -25.53 1.10
C THR A 302 -25.25 -26.47 2.28
N ALA A 303 -26.34 -27.24 2.18
CA ALA A 303 -26.65 -28.25 3.19
C ALA A 303 -25.62 -29.40 3.16
N PHE A 304 -25.47 -30.10 4.28
CA PHE A 304 -24.69 -31.34 4.35
C PHE A 304 -25.55 -32.54 3.96
N ALA A 305 -24.94 -33.53 3.31
CA ALA A 305 -25.46 -34.89 3.31
C ALA A 305 -25.21 -35.54 4.69
N GLU A 306 -26.00 -36.55 5.05
CA GLU A 306 -25.88 -37.21 6.35
C GLU A 306 -24.51 -37.88 6.53
N GLY A 307 -23.80 -37.54 7.61
CA GLY A 307 -22.52 -38.13 7.99
C GLY A 307 -21.30 -37.27 7.62
N GLY A 308 -20.27 -37.31 8.48
CA GLY A 308 -18.99 -36.63 8.27
C GLY A 308 -18.72 -35.48 9.25
N ALA A 309 -17.44 -35.27 9.57
CA ALA A 309 -17.00 -34.21 10.46
C ALA A 309 -16.55 -32.98 9.64
N ARG A 310 -16.92 -31.79 10.10
CA ARG A 310 -16.37 -30.53 9.59
C ARG A 310 -15.95 -29.64 10.73
N HIS A 311 -14.78 -29.03 10.58
CA HIS A 311 -14.23 -28.09 11.53
C HIS A 311 -13.55 -26.95 10.78
N LEU A 312 -14.16 -25.76 10.84
CA LEU A 312 -13.50 -24.51 10.47
C LEU A 312 -13.14 -23.72 11.72
N GLN A 313 -12.06 -22.98 11.66
CA GLN A 313 -11.73 -21.94 12.62
C GLN A 313 -11.85 -20.57 11.95
N GLY A 314 -12.59 -19.68 12.59
CA GLY A 314 -12.81 -18.32 12.13
C GLY A 314 -12.19 -17.28 13.03
N CYS A 315 -11.84 -16.14 12.43
CA CYS A 315 -11.53 -14.91 13.16
C CYS A 315 -11.94 -13.70 12.32
N TYR A 316 -11.91 -12.52 12.94
CA TYR A 316 -12.21 -11.26 12.27
C TYR A 316 -10.97 -10.35 12.25
N ALA A 317 -10.88 -9.49 11.24
CA ALA A 317 -9.84 -8.49 11.08
C ALA A 317 -10.41 -7.23 10.40
N ASP A 318 -9.53 -6.37 9.88
CA ASP A 318 -9.88 -5.02 9.44
C ASP A 318 -9.29 -4.59 8.10
N LEU A 319 -10.12 -3.92 7.29
CA LEU A 319 -9.77 -3.46 5.94
C LEU A 319 -8.76 -2.31 5.97
N ASP A 320 -8.77 -1.45 7.00
CA ASP A 320 -7.76 -0.40 7.12
C ASP A 320 -6.36 -0.98 7.31
N ALA A 321 -6.24 -2.08 8.07
CA ALA A 321 -4.98 -2.80 8.23
C ALA A 321 -4.53 -3.45 6.90
N VAL A 322 -5.46 -4.07 6.17
CA VAL A 322 -5.19 -4.62 4.82
C VAL A 322 -4.68 -3.52 3.87
N ALA A 323 -5.39 -2.39 3.79
CA ALA A 323 -5.04 -1.27 2.91
C ALA A 323 -3.68 -0.65 3.31
N SER A 324 -3.45 -0.46 4.62
CA SER A 324 -2.19 0.01 5.16
C SER A 324 -1.03 -0.92 4.79
N ARG A 325 -1.17 -2.23 5.05
CA ARG A 325 -0.12 -3.20 4.70
C ARG A 325 0.17 -3.22 3.21
N ARG A 326 -0.86 -3.21 2.35
CA ARG A 326 -0.69 -3.15 0.89
C ARG A 326 0.04 -1.86 0.46
N ALA A 327 -0.31 -0.72 1.05
CA ALA A 327 0.34 0.56 0.75
C ALA A 327 1.83 0.55 1.15
N VAL A 328 2.16 -0.02 2.31
CA VAL A 328 3.56 -0.19 2.76
C VAL A 328 4.34 -1.09 1.81
N LEU A 329 3.78 -2.24 1.42
CA LEU A 329 4.44 -3.17 0.49
C LEU A 329 4.70 -2.52 -0.87
N ARG A 330 3.71 -1.81 -1.43
CA ARG A 330 3.89 -1.06 -2.68
C ARG A 330 4.96 0.01 -2.58
N ARG A 331 5.03 0.71 -1.45
CA ARG A 331 6.07 1.72 -1.22
C ARG A 331 7.46 1.08 -1.16
N GLN A 332 7.58 -0.13 -0.61
CA GLN A 332 8.86 -0.84 -0.48
C GLN A 332 9.25 -1.66 -1.71
N ALA A 333 8.34 -1.94 -2.65
CA ALA A 333 8.62 -2.71 -3.86
C ALA A 333 9.87 -2.23 -4.67
N PRO A 334 10.17 -0.91 -4.78
CA PRO A 334 11.39 -0.46 -5.43
C PRO A 334 12.68 -0.95 -4.74
N LEU A 335 12.63 -1.26 -3.44
CA LEU A 335 13.79 -1.79 -2.71
C LEU A 335 14.12 -3.21 -3.12
N ASP A 336 13.13 -4.00 -3.52
CA ASP A 336 13.35 -5.34 -4.10
C ASP A 336 14.01 -5.20 -5.47
N GLN A 337 13.51 -4.29 -6.30
CA GLN A 337 14.14 -3.98 -7.59
C GLN A 337 15.60 -3.50 -7.42
N LEU A 338 15.88 -2.68 -6.41
CA LEU A 338 17.26 -2.27 -6.09
C LEU A 338 18.09 -3.45 -5.59
N ALA A 339 17.56 -4.32 -4.73
CA ALA A 339 18.28 -5.51 -4.27
C ALA A 339 18.66 -6.43 -5.44
N ASP A 340 17.74 -6.66 -6.36
CA ASP A 340 17.97 -7.46 -7.57
C ASP A 340 19.03 -6.82 -8.49
N LEU A 341 19.05 -5.49 -8.58
CA LEU A 341 20.10 -4.76 -9.30
C LEU A 341 21.49 -4.99 -8.69
N PHE A 342 21.61 -4.93 -7.36
CA PHE A 342 22.88 -5.18 -6.66
C PHE A 342 23.33 -6.64 -6.79
N ALA A 343 22.39 -7.60 -6.73
CA ALA A 343 22.68 -9.03 -6.83
C ALA A 343 22.98 -9.50 -8.27
N GLY A 344 22.40 -8.83 -9.27
CA GLY A 344 22.54 -9.17 -10.69
C GLY A 344 23.51 -8.23 -11.43
N PRO A 345 23.02 -7.25 -12.22
CA PRO A 345 23.86 -6.37 -13.04
C PRO A 345 24.99 -5.66 -12.29
N GLY A 346 24.80 -5.31 -11.02
CA GLY A 346 25.80 -4.66 -10.18
C GLY A 346 26.99 -5.54 -9.79
N ALA A 347 26.88 -6.87 -9.93
CA ALA A 347 27.98 -7.80 -9.70
C ALA A 347 29.04 -7.78 -10.82
N ALA A 348 28.79 -7.05 -11.92
CA ALA A 348 29.75 -6.88 -13.01
C ALA A 348 30.89 -5.89 -12.66
N ASP A 349 32.01 -6.01 -13.38
CA ASP A 349 33.21 -5.17 -13.20
C ASP A 349 32.90 -3.68 -13.35
N TYR A 350 33.41 -2.85 -12.44
CA TYR A 350 33.24 -1.40 -12.46
C TYR A 350 34.20 -0.74 -13.46
N LEU A 351 33.85 -0.71 -14.74
CA LEU A 351 34.42 0.19 -15.76
C LEU A 351 35.97 0.35 -15.73
N GLY A 352 36.72 -0.73 -15.47
CA GLY A 352 38.18 -0.75 -15.45
C GLY A 352 38.84 -0.64 -14.06
N GLU A 353 38.06 -0.58 -12.98
CA GLU A 353 38.53 -0.66 -11.59
C GLU A 353 38.49 -2.10 -11.05
N ALA A 354 39.24 -2.37 -9.98
CA ALA A 354 39.37 -3.71 -9.39
C ALA A 354 38.19 -4.12 -8.48
N VAL A 355 37.07 -3.40 -8.53
CA VAL A 355 35.85 -3.67 -7.75
C VAL A 355 34.65 -3.82 -8.68
N SER A 356 33.60 -4.53 -8.24
CA SER A 356 32.32 -4.49 -8.95
C SER A 356 31.59 -3.17 -8.68
N GLN A 357 30.64 -2.81 -9.54
CA GLN A 357 29.89 -1.57 -9.34
C GLN A 357 29.05 -1.60 -8.04
N ALA A 358 28.48 -2.76 -7.70
CA ALA A 358 27.81 -2.96 -6.42
C ALA A 358 28.78 -2.81 -5.24
N ALA A 359 29.98 -3.39 -5.31
CA ALA A 359 30.97 -3.26 -4.23
C ALA A 359 31.41 -1.80 -4.03
N HIS A 360 31.61 -1.05 -5.13
CA HIS A 360 31.90 0.38 -5.09
C HIS A 360 30.76 1.15 -4.38
N MET A 361 29.52 0.97 -4.80
CA MET A 361 28.35 1.62 -4.20
C MET A 361 28.16 1.29 -2.71
N LEU A 362 28.39 0.02 -2.30
CA LEU A 362 28.34 -0.41 -0.90
C LEU A 362 29.47 0.21 -0.07
N GLN A 363 30.68 0.33 -0.62
CA GLN A 363 31.80 1.03 0.02
C GLN A 363 31.49 2.51 0.22
N THR A 364 30.96 3.20 -0.80
CA THR A 364 30.59 4.62 -0.72
C THR A 364 29.56 4.85 0.39
N ALA A 365 28.55 4.00 0.50
CA ALA A 365 27.56 4.05 1.58
C ALA A 365 28.16 3.79 2.97
N SER A 366 29.06 2.81 3.07
CA SER A 366 29.73 2.46 4.33
C SER A 366 30.59 3.61 4.85
N LEU A 367 31.28 4.33 3.96
CA LEU A 367 32.05 5.51 4.29
C LEU A 367 31.16 6.67 4.74
N ALA A 368 30.01 6.87 4.09
CA ALA A 368 29.03 7.86 4.51
C ALA A 368 28.46 7.56 5.90
N GLU A 369 28.10 6.31 6.16
CA GLU A 369 27.60 5.85 7.47
C GLU A 369 28.67 6.03 8.56
N ALA A 370 29.92 5.64 8.30
CA ALA A 370 31.03 5.81 9.23
C ALA A 370 31.35 7.29 9.52
N ALA A 371 31.06 8.19 8.58
CA ALA A 371 31.19 9.63 8.76
C ALA A 371 30.02 10.25 9.57
N GLY A 372 29.01 9.47 9.96
CA GLY A 372 27.83 9.96 10.67
C GLY A 372 26.88 10.77 9.80
N ALA A 373 26.87 10.52 8.48
CA ALA A 373 25.98 11.19 7.55
C ALA A 373 24.50 10.86 7.86
N PRO A 374 23.55 11.79 7.59
CA PRO A 374 22.13 11.50 7.75
C PRO A 374 21.66 10.39 6.79
N ASP A 375 20.61 9.67 7.16
CA ASP A 375 20.05 8.54 6.38
C ASP A 375 19.88 8.85 4.88
N ALA A 376 19.40 10.06 4.54
CA ALA A 376 19.20 10.47 3.15
C ALA A 376 20.51 10.54 2.36
N LEU A 377 21.59 10.99 3.01
CA LEU A 377 22.89 11.11 2.39
C LEU A 377 23.62 9.76 2.31
N VAL A 378 23.41 8.87 3.30
CA VAL A 378 23.85 7.46 3.20
C VAL A 378 23.14 6.75 2.05
N ALA A 379 21.83 6.98 1.89
CA ALA A 379 21.08 6.45 0.75
C ALA A 379 21.57 7.04 -0.58
N ALA A 380 21.88 8.34 -0.64
CA ALA A 380 22.45 8.96 -1.83
C ALA A 380 23.80 8.35 -2.21
N ALA A 381 24.69 8.17 -1.23
CA ALA A 381 25.98 7.51 -1.38
C ALA A 381 25.84 6.07 -1.91
N LEU A 382 24.89 5.30 -1.38
CA LEU A 382 24.61 3.95 -1.83
C LEU A 382 24.10 3.90 -3.27
N LEU A 383 23.29 4.87 -3.69
CA LEU A 383 22.55 4.81 -4.96
C LEU A 383 23.13 5.70 -6.07
N HIS A 384 24.25 6.40 -5.82
CA HIS A 384 24.77 7.44 -6.71
C HIS A 384 25.03 6.97 -8.15
N ASP A 385 25.48 5.73 -8.31
CA ASP A 385 25.83 5.13 -9.59
C ASP A 385 24.75 4.22 -10.18
N VAL A 386 23.55 4.16 -9.59
CA VAL A 386 22.48 3.28 -10.09
C VAL A 386 22.09 3.58 -11.54
N GLY A 387 22.31 4.81 -11.98
CA GLY A 387 22.06 5.27 -13.35
C GLY A 387 22.79 4.48 -14.44
N HIS A 388 23.84 3.73 -14.08
CA HIS A 388 24.51 2.82 -15.00
C HIS A 388 23.69 1.58 -15.37
N PHE A 389 22.68 1.24 -14.57
CA PHE A 389 21.81 0.08 -14.79
C PHE A 389 20.44 0.43 -15.39
N VAL A 390 20.03 1.70 -15.30
CA VAL A 390 18.65 2.14 -15.57
C VAL A 390 18.61 3.13 -16.73
N GLY A 391 18.87 2.65 -17.96
CA GLY A 391 18.80 3.48 -19.17
C GLY A 391 19.05 2.70 -20.47
N GLU A 392 18.74 3.30 -21.63
CA GLU A 392 19.04 2.75 -22.96
C GLU A 392 20.55 2.79 -23.31
N VAL A 393 21.34 3.53 -22.51
CA VAL A 393 22.77 3.79 -22.72
C VAL A 393 23.52 3.15 -21.55
N GLY A 394 24.26 2.07 -21.82
CA GLY A 394 24.95 1.28 -20.79
C GLY A 394 26.30 1.88 -20.40
N GLY A 395 26.96 1.30 -19.39
CA GLY A 395 28.33 1.70 -19.00
C GLY A 395 29.36 1.62 -20.14
N GLY A 396 29.11 0.80 -21.17
CA GLY A 396 29.97 0.67 -22.35
C GLY A 396 30.09 1.94 -23.21
N ASP A 397 29.11 2.84 -23.16
CA ASP A 397 29.10 4.07 -23.99
C ASP A 397 30.05 5.16 -23.45
N LEU A 398 30.34 5.15 -22.14
CA LEU A 398 31.38 6.01 -21.53
C LEU A 398 32.77 5.68 -22.09
N MET A 399 33.05 4.39 -22.31
CA MET A 399 34.32 3.93 -22.91
C MET A 399 34.38 4.20 -24.43
N ALA A 400 33.25 4.54 -25.04
CA ALA A 400 33.15 5.02 -26.42
C ALA A 400 33.23 6.56 -26.54
N GLY A 401 33.42 7.28 -25.42
CA GLY A 401 33.64 8.73 -25.41
C GLY A 401 32.36 9.59 -25.39
N VAL A 402 31.22 9.02 -25.02
CA VAL A 402 29.94 9.74 -24.89
C VAL A 402 29.53 9.79 -23.41
N ASP A 403 29.20 10.98 -22.90
CA ASP A 403 28.66 11.11 -21.54
C ASP A 403 27.30 10.41 -21.46
N ASN A 404 27.26 9.29 -20.72
CA ASN A 404 26.03 8.50 -20.55
C ASN A 404 25.04 9.14 -19.57
N ARG A 405 25.38 10.30 -18.98
CA ARG A 405 24.53 11.08 -18.06
C ARG A 405 23.95 10.26 -16.90
N HIS A 406 24.64 9.19 -16.46
CA HIS A 406 24.16 8.27 -15.43
C HIS A 406 23.71 8.98 -14.14
N SER A 407 24.40 10.04 -13.72
CA SER A 407 24.01 10.84 -12.55
C SER A 407 22.61 11.43 -12.67
N HIS A 408 22.25 11.96 -13.84
CA HIS A 408 20.92 12.54 -14.09
C HIS A 408 19.89 11.43 -14.29
N THR A 409 20.20 10.44 -15.13
CA THR A 409 19.32 9.30 -15.40
C THR A 409 18.96 8.55 -14.11
N GLY A 410 19.95 8.26 -13.26
CA GLY A 410 19.75 7.61 -11.97
C GLY A 410 18.94 8.46 -11.00
N ALA A 411 19.25 9.75 -10.87
CA ALA A 411 18.49 10.66 -10.01
C ALA A 411 17.03 10.81 -10.45
N ASP A 412 16.79 10.95 -11.76
CA ASP A 412 15.45 11.12 -12.32
C ASP A 412 14.62 9.83 -12.17
N TRP A 413 15.25 8.66 -12.34
CA TRP A 413 14.63 7.36 -12.07
C TRP A 413 14.28 7.20 -10.58
N LEU A 414 15.22 7.50 -9.68
CA LEU A 414 15.01 7.41 -8.23
C LEU A 414 14.01 8.44 -7.68
N ALA A 415 13.82 9.58 -8.34
CA ALA A 415 12.92 10.64 -7.91
C ALA A 415 11.45 10.21 -7.82
N ALA A 416 11.08 9.10 -8.46
CA ALA A 416 9.78 8.46 -8.29
C ALA A 416 9.54 7.98 -6.85
N TRP A 417 10.59 7.61 -6.12
CA TRP A 417 10.49 6.95 -4.80
C TRP A 417 11.25 7.65 -3.68
N PHE A 418 12.30 8.40 -4.00
CA PHE A 418 13.17 9.06 -3.03
C PHE A 418 13.06 10.59 -3.13
N PRO A 419 13.13 11.30 -1.99
CA PRO A 419 13.02 12.75 -1.94
C PRO A 419 14.32 13.43 -2.40
N GLU A 420 14.25 14.74 -2.65
CA GLU A 420 15.39 15.55 -3.12
C GLU A 420 16.67 15.44 -2.28
N PRO A 421 16.64 15.33 -0.93
CA PRO A 421 17.84 15.10 -0.14
C PRO A 421 18.59 13.80 -0.47
N VAL A 422 17.95 12.85 -1.16
CA VAL A 422 18.59 11.66 -1.72
C VAL A 422 18.98 11.90 -3.18
N THR A 423 18.07 12.42 -4.00
CA THR A 423 18.27 12.47 -5.45
C THR A 423 19.14 13.61 -5.94
N GLU A 424 19.17 14.77 -5.28
CA GLU A 424 20.03 15.90 -5.70
C GLU A 424 21.52 15.60 -5.53
N PRO A 425 22.00 15.05 -4.40
CA PRO A 425 23.41 14.67 -4.30
C PRO A 425 23.80 13.66 -5.39
N ILE A 426 22.92 12.72 -5.71
CA ILE A 426 23.10 11.77 -6.83
C ILE A 426 23.17 12.51 -8.17
N ARG A 427 22.27 13.45 -8.45
CA ARG A 427 22.29 14.20 -9.71
C ARG A 427 23.57 15.01 -9.89
N LEU A 428 24.11 15.51 -8.79
CA LEU A 428 25.23 16.46 -8.76
C LEU A 428 26.60 15.81 -8.59
N HIS A 429 26.71 14.52 -8.22
CA HIS A 429 28.00 13.92 -7.84
C HIS A 429 29.06 13.97 -8.96
N VAL A 430 28.66 13.86 -10.24
CA VAL A 430 29.57 14.05 -11.39
C VAL A 430 30.05 15.50 -11.50
N ALA A 431 29.15 16.47 -11.32
CA ALA A 431 29.49 17.88 -11.33
C ALA A 431 30.41 18.24 -10.14
N ALA A 432 30.21 17.61 -8.99
CA ALA A 432 31.06 17.77 -7.81
C ALA A 432 32.51 17.36 -8.08
N LYS A 433 32.77 16.35 -8.92
CA LYS A 433 34.14 16.01 -9.38
C LYS A 433 34.80 17.18 -10.12
N ARG A 434 34.09 17.77 -11.09
CA ARG A 434 34.58 18.92 -11.88
C ARG A 434 34.83 20.14 -11.00
N TYR A 435 33.96 20.35 -10.01
CA TYR A 435 34.09 21.40 -9.00
C TYR A 435 35.35 21.19 -8.15
N LEU A 436 35.54 20.02 -7.55
CA LEU A 436 36.71 19.70 -6.70
C LEU A 436 38.02 19.87 -7.46
N CYS A 437 38.10 19.43 -8.72
CA CYS A 437 39.27 19.64 -9.57
C CYS A 437 39.57 21.11 -9.88
N ALA A 438 38.58 21.99 -9.77
CA ALA A 438 38.73 23.43 -10.01
C ALA A 438 39.11 24.20 -8.75
N VAL A 439 38.56 23.82 -7.59
CA VAL A 439 38.69 24.60 -6.35
C VAL A 439 39.69 24.05 -5.35
N GLU A 440 40.07 22.77 -5.44
CA GLU A 440 40.99 22.11 -4.50
C GLU A 440 42.31 21.75 -5.20
N PRO A 441 43.39 22.51 -4.97
CA PRO A 441 44.70 22.19 -5.51
C PRO A 441 45.16 20.79 -5.06
N GLY A 442 45.62 19.96 -5.99
CA GLY A 442 46.06 18.60 -5.68
C GLY A 442 44.97 17.53 -5.77
N TYR A 443 43.69 17.90 -6.00
CA TYR A 443 42.60 16.94 -6.07
C TYR A 443 42.66 16.09 -7.35
N ARG A 444 42.93 16.73 -8.49
CA ARG A 444 42.96 16.04 -9.80
C ARG A 444 44.02 14.94 -9.84
N GLU A 445 45.16 15.16 -9.19
CA GLU A 445 46.26 14.21 -9.10
C GLU A 445 45.91 12.96 -8.27
N GLN A 446 44.83 12.99 -7.49
CA GLN A 446 44.35 11.88 -6.67
C GLN A 446 43.28 11.03 -7.39
N LEU A 447 42.81 11.47 -8.57
CA LEU A 447 41.82 10.72 -9.34
C LEU A 447 42.40 9.40 -9.87
N SER A 448 41.57 8.36 -9.89
CA SER A 448 41.92 7.13 -10.61
C SER A 448 41.98 7.36 -12.11
N ALA A 449 42.65 6.46 -12.84
CA ALA A 449 42.78 6.57 -14.29
C ALA A 449 41.41 6.65 -15.01
N ALA A 450 40.41 5.89 -14.54
CA ALA A 450 39.06 5.93 -15.05
C ALA A 450 38.34 7.26 -14.74
N SER A 451 38.52 7.79 -13.52
CA SER A 451 37.93 9.08 -13.12
C SER A 451 38.53 10.27 -13.89
N GLU A 452 39.83 10.23 -14.19
CA GLU A 452 40.52 11.25 -15.02
C GLU A 452 40.08 11.20 -16.49
N TYR A 453 39.90 10.00 -17.04
CA TYR A 453 39.37 9.83 -18.40
C TYR A 453 37.95 10.41 -18.51
N THR A 454 37.05 10.04 -17.58
CA THR A 454 35.68 10.54 -17.57
C THR A 454 35.58 12.04 -17.30
N LEU A 455 36.48 12.62 -16.48
CA LEU A 455 36.58 14.07 -16.29
C LEU A 455 36.76 14.80 -17.63
N THR A 456 37.59 14.26 -18.53
CA THR A 456 37.85 14.84 -19.85
C THR A 456 36.61 14.78 -20.74
N VAL A 457 35.90 13.65 -20.72
CA VAL A 457 34.63 13.47 -21.46
C VAL A 457 33.54 14.41 -20.95
N GLN A 458 33.57 14.74 -19.66
CA GLN A 458 32.55 15.57 -18.96
C GLN A 458 32.86 17.08 -18.98
N GLY A 459 33.85 17.53 -19.75
CA GLY A 459 34.16 18.94 -19.95
C GLY A 459 35.25 19.53 -19.03
N GLY A 460 35.96 18.69 -18.25
CA GLY A 460 37.09 19.10 -17.44
C GLY A 460 36.73 19.89 -16.17
N PRO A 461 37.73 20.45 -15.45
CA PRO A 461 37.50 21.31 -14.29
C PRO A 461 36.58 22.49 -14.61
N MET A 462 35.73 22.86 -13.65
CA MET A 462 34.81 23.99 -13.81
C MET A 462 35.54 25.33 -13.96
N THR A 463 34.96 26.23 -14.76
CA THR A 463 35.30 27.66 -14.77
C THR A 463 34.81 28.35 -13.50
N ALA A 464 35.26 29.59 -13.25
CA ALA A 464 34.81 30.38 -12.10
C ALA A 464 33.28 30.62 -12.11
N ALA A 465 32.68 30.81 -13.29
CA ALA A 465 31.23 30.99 -13.41
C ALA A 465 30.46 29.70 -13.12
N GLU A 466 30.93 28.55 -13.63
CA GLU A 466 30.33 27.23 -13.32
C GLU A 466 30.47 26.87 -11.85
N THR A 467 31.60 27.22 -11.23
CA THR A 467 31.86 27.01 -9.80
C THR A 467 30.83 27.75 -8.94
N ALA A 468 30.65 29.06 -9.19
CA ALA A 468 29.66 29.87 -8.48
C ALA A 468 28.23 29.37 -8.70
N ALA A 469 27.91 28.91 -9.93
CA ALA A 469 26.61 28.33 -10.23
C ALA A 469 26.39 27.00 -9.51
N PHE A 470 27.41 26.14 -9.39
CA PHE A 470 27.34 24.87 -8.67
C PHE A 470 27.14 25.09 -7.17
N GLU A 471 27.90 25.98 -6.55
CA GLU A 471 27.79 26.30 -5.11
C GLU A 471 26.40 26.84 -4.73
N ALA A 472 25.73 27.52 -5.66
CA ALA A 472 24.38 28.05 -5.45
C ALA A 472 23.27 26.97 -5.53
N ARG A 473 23.58 25.73 -5.97
CA ARG A 473 22.56 24.67 -6.11
C ARG A 473 22.26 24.03 -4.75
N PRO A 474 20.97 23.81 -4.42
CA PRO A 474 20.59 22.93 -3.31
C PRO A 474 21.25 21.55 -3.46
N GLY A 475 21.79 21.01 -2.37
CA GLY A 475 22.48 19.72 -2.36
C GLY A 475 23.93 19.72 -2.86
N ALA A 476 24.49 20.87 -3.27
CA ALA A 476 25.89 20.93 -3.76
C ALA A 476 26.92 20.46 -2.72
N ALA A 477 26.78 20.87 -1.46
CA ALA A 477 27.66 20.44 -0.37
C ALA A 477 27.58 18.93 -0.13
N ASP A 478 26.35 18.39 -0.13
CA ASP A 478 26.10 16.95 0.02
C ASP A 478 26.65 16.16 -1.17
N ALA A 479 26.53 16.69 -2.39
CA ALA A 479 27.12 16.08 -3.60
C ALA A 479 28.64 16.02 -3.54
N VAL A 480 29.29 17.04 -2.98
CA VAL A 480 30.73 17.06 -2.71
C VAL A 480 31.10 15.98 -1.68
N ALA A 481 30.31 15.81 -0.61
CA ALA A 481 30.53 14.74 0.36
C ALA A 481 30.41 13.35 -0.29
N VAL A 482 29.34 13.11 -1.06
CA VAL A 482 29.16 11.87 -1.82
C VAL A 482 30.34 11.60 -2.74
N ARG A 483 30.79 12.61 -3.50
CA ARG A 483 31.92 12.44 -4.43
C ARG A 483 33.21 12.03 -3.74
N ARG A 484 33.49 12.58 -2.55
CA ARG A 484 34.69 12.20 -1.78
C ARG A 484 34.64 10.75 -1.31
N TRP A 485 33.48 10.26 -0.88
CA TRP A 485 33.32 8.85 -0.52
C TRP A 485 33.41 7.93 -1.73
N ASP A 486 32.84 8.33 -2.87
CA ASP A 486 32.96 7.63 -4.15
C ASP A 486 34.43 7.51 -4.57
N ASP A 487 35.21 8.59 -4.52
CA ASP A 487 36.64 8.50 -4.84
C ASP A 487 37.43 7.58 -3.90
N ALA A 488 37.02 7.46 -2.65
CA ALA A 488 37.65 6.58 -1.66
C ALA A 488 37.16 5.10 -1.73
N ALA A 489 36.04 4.83 -2.41
CA ALA A 489 35.35 3.54 -2.42
C ALA A 489 35.84 2.58 -3.53
N LYS A 490 37.16 2.39 -3.64
CA LYS A 490 37.80 1.61 -4.72
C LYS A 490 38.75 0.53 -4.19
N ASP A 491 38.61 0.15 -2.91
CA ASP A 491 39.50 -0.85 -2.29
C ASP A 491 38.95 -2.27 -2.51
N PRO A 492 39.61 -3.13 -3.31
CA PRO A 492 39.16 -4.51 -3.53
C PRO A 492 39.26 -5.39 -2.28
N ALA A 493 39.99 -4.97 -1.25
CA ALA A 493 40.13 -5.69 0.02
C ALA A 493 39.16 -5.19 1.10
N ALA A 494 38.38 -4.14 0.84
CA ALA A 494 37.44 -3.60 1.81
C ALA A 494 36.32 -4.59 2.13
N ALA A 495 36.16 -4.91 3.42
CA ALA A 495 35.02 -5.67 3.90
C ALA A 495 33.82 -4.72 4.03
N VAL A 496 32.82 -4.88 3.16
CA VAL A 496 31.60 -4.07 3.17
C VAL A 496 30.37 -4.89 3.53
N PRO A 497 29.37 -4.29 4.21
CA PRO A 497 28.08 -4.91 4.39
C PRO A 497 27.36 -5.16 3.06
N GLU A 498 26.57 -6.22 3.01
CA GLU A 498 25.65 -6.50 1.89
C GLU A 498 24.51 -5.47 1.82
N PHE A 499 23.82 -5.39 0.68
CA PHE A 499 22.69 -4.47 0.47
C PHE A 499 21.62 -4.55 1.58
N GLY A 500 21.40 -5.74 2.14
CA GLY A 500 20.46 -5.98 3.23
C GLY A 500 20.73 -5.12 4.48
N HIS A 501 21.98 -4.72 4.73
CA HIS A 501 22.35 -3.81 5.83
C HIS A 501 21.76 -2.41 5.64
N PHE A 502 21.76 -1.91 4.40
CA PHE A 502 21.28 -0.56 4.07
C PHE A 502 19.77 -0.51 3.78
N ARG A 503 19.12 -1.65 3.53
CA ARG A 503 17.68 -1.71 3.23
C ARG A 503 16.80 -1.01 4.29
N PRO A 504 17.02 -1.14 5.60
CA PRO A 504 16.28 -0.37 6.61
C PRO A 504 16.47 1.14 6.50
N ILE A 505 17.65 1.62 6.07
CA ILE A 505 17.92 3.05 5.82
C ILE A 505 17.08 3.52 4.63
N LEU A 506 17.14 2.79 3.51
CA LEU A 506 16.35 3.09 2.32
C LEU A 506 14.85 3.14 2.63
N ALA A 507 14.35 2.17 3.41
CA ALA A 507 12.94 2.10 3.81
C ALA A 507 12.48 3.32 4.63
N ARG A 508 13.37 3.96 5.40
CA ARG A 508 13.04 5.16 6.20
C ARG A 508 12.96 6.43 5.35
N VAL A 509 13.72 6.49 4.25
CA VAL A 509 13.83 7.68 3.39
C VAL A 509 12.93 7.66 2.16
N LEU A 510 12.23 6.55 1.88
CA LEU A 510 11.21 6.51 0.83
C LEU A 510 10.13 7.60 1.04
N ARG A 511 9.69 8.22 -0.06
CA ARG A 511 8.58 9.19 -0.06
C ARG A 511 7.34 8.56 0.56
N ARG A 512 6.65 9.31 1.44
CA ARG A 512 5.46 8.86 2.16
C ARG A 512 4.18 9.41 1.59
#